data_AF-A0A2Z3XBC3-F1
#
_entry.id   AF-A0A2Z3XBC3-F1
#
_cell.length_a   1.000
_cell.length_b   1.000
_cell.length_c   1.000
_cell.angle_alpha   90.00
_cell.angle_beta   90.00
_cell.angle_gamma   90.00
#
_symmetry.space_group_name_H-M   'P 1'
#
loop_
_entity.id
_entity.type
_entity.pdbx_description
1 polymer ?
#
loop_
_entity_poly.entity_id
_entity_poly.type
_entity_poly.pdbx_seq_one_letter_code
_entity_poly.pdbx_strand_id
1 'polypeptide(L)'
;MARRVELRGIANALNESFVSRNNGFKGYWTIGQLKLLAINNNLTTMDFLLTPPKSAPNFNLIHYVELHYAVMLERLLRKQQIPDNWVSEASIRLDFNVNAKNEQLNKCSTSG
;
A
#
# COMPACT_ATOMS: atom_id res chain seq x y z
N MET A 1 -10.73 -22.33 3.29
CA MET A 1 -10.75 -21.28 4.36
C MET A 1 -11.30 -19.98 3.78
N ALA A 2 -12.61 -19.72 3.91
CA ALA A 2 -13.26 -18.53 3.33
C ALA A 2 -12.61 -17.20 3.78
N ARG A 3 -12.27 -17.08 5.07
CA ARG A 3 -11.67 -15.86 5.65
C ARG A 3 -10.36 -15.40 4.99
N ARG A 4 -9.46 -16.36 4.68
CA ARG A 4 -8.18 -16.03 4.01
C ARG A 4 -8.40 -15.58 2.57
N VAL A 5 -9.42 -16.08 1.90
CA VAL A 5 -9.75 -15.72 0.52
C VAL A 5 -10.32 -14.29 0.47
N GLU A 6 -11.20 -13.95 1.42
CA GLU A 6 -11.79 -12.62 1.56
C GLU A 6 -10.73 -11.54 1.84
N LEU A 7 -9.91 -11.73 2.89
CA LEU A 7 -8.83 -10.80 3.22
C LEU A 7 -7.80 -10.66 2.09
N ARG A 8 -7.50 -11.75 1.37
CA ARG A 8 -6.63 -11.70 0.18
C ARG A 8 -7.27 -10.87 -0.94
N GLY A 9 -8.59 -11.01 -1.14
CA GLY A 9 -9.32 -10.19 -2.10
C GLY A 9 -9.27 -8.70 -1.76
N ILE A 10 -9.39 -8.34 -0.48
CA ILE A 10 -9.25 -6.96 0.00
C ILE A 10 -7.83 -6.45 -0.25
N ALA A 11 -6.80 -7.22 0.11
CA ALA A 11 -5.41 -6.85 -0.12
C ALA A 11 -5.10 -6.62 -1.60
N ASN A 12 -5.61 -7.49 -2.48
CA ASN A 12 -5.46 -7.33 -3.93
C ASN A 12 -6.14 -6.04 -4.42
N ALA A 13 -7.38 -5.77 -3.98
CA ALA A 13 -8.10 -4.56 -4.37
C ALA A 13 -7.39 -3.27 -3.92
N LEU A 14 -6.81 -3.27 -2.71
CA LEU A 14 -5.99 -2.16 -2.23
C LEU A 14 -4.74 -1.98 -3.09
N ASN A 15 -4.04 -3.08 -3.38
CA ASN A 15 -2.82 -3.04 -4.19
C ASN A 15 -3.09 -2.58 -5.63
N GLU A 16 -4.13 -3.09 -6.29
CA GLU A 16 -4.55 -2.67 -7.62
C GLU A 16 -4.93 -1.19 -7.67
N SER A 17 -5.66 -0.71 -6.67
CA SER A 17 -5.94 0.72 -6.52
C SER A 17 -4.66 1.54 -6.32
N PHE A 18 -3.73 1.04 -5.50
CA PHE A 18 -2.46 1.71 -5.19
C PHE A 18 -1.58 1.89 -6.43
N VAL A 19 -1.40 0.83 -7.23
CA VAL A 19 -0.56 0.87 -8.44
C VAL A 19 -1.28 1.44 -9.67
N SER A 20 -2.57 1.71 -9.56
CA SER A 20 -3.37 2.24 -10.67
C SER A 20 -2.86 3.60 -11.14
N ARG A 21 -2.93 3.84 -12.44
CA ARG A 21 -2.71 5.16 -13.06
C ARG A 21 -3.72 6.21 -12.58
N ASN A 22 -4.88 5.76 -12.11
CA ASN A 22 -5.95 6.63 -11.59
C ASN A 22 -5.71 7.06 -10.13
N ASN A 23 -4.67 6.54 -9.47
CA ASN A 23 -4.24 7.01 -8.16
C ASN A 23 -3.41 8.29 -8.32
N GLY A 24 -4.09 9.43 -8.31
CA GLY A 24 -3.47 10.75 -8.45
C GLY A 24 -3.64 11.62 -7.22
N PHE A 25 -2.58 12.34 -6.85
CA PHE A 25 -2.60 13.39 -5.84
C PHE A 25 -2.17 14.71 -6.48
N LYS A 26 -3.02 15.74 -6.39
CA LYS A 26 -2.78 17.07 -7.00
C LYS A 26 -2.41 17.01 -8.50
N GLY A 27 -3.04 16.10 -9.24
CA GLY A 27 -2.83 15.95 -10.70
C GLY A 27 -1.62 15.11 -11.11
N TYR A 28 -0.81 14.63 -10.16
CA TYR A 28 0.34 13.77 -10.43
C TYR A 28 0.11 12.37 -9.89
N TRP A 29 0.69 11.37 -10.55
CA TRP A 29 0.62 9.99 -10.11
C TRP A 29 1.27 9.81 -8.74
N THR A 30 0.51 9.28 -7.78
CA THR A 30 0.89 9.22 -6.36
C THR A 30 2.20 8.46 -6.15
N ILE A 31 2.39 7.30 -6.78
CA ILE A 31 3.62 6.50 -6.67
C ILE A 31 4.85 7.27 -7.17
N GLY A 32 4.71 8.05 -8.25
CA GLY A 32 5.81 8.87 -8.76
C GLY A 32 6.26 9.92 -7.75
N GLN A 33 5.29 10.58 -7.09
CA GLN A 33 5.58 11.56 -6.04
C GLN A 33 6.19 10.90 -4.79
N LEU A 34 5.71 9.71 -4.39
CA LEU A 34 6.28 8.95 -3.28
C LEU A 34 7.72 8.53 -3.56
N LYS A 35 8.03 8.09 -4.79
CA LYS A 35 9.41 7.79 -5.18
C LYS A 35 10.31 9.02 -5.10
N LEU A 36 9.85 10.17 -5.59
CA LEU A 36 10.61 11.43 -5.50
C LEU A 36 10.85 11.82 -4.03
N LEU A 37 9.82 11.70 -3.19
CA LEU A 37 9.93 11.94 -1.75
C LEU A 37 10.95 11.00 -1.10
N ALA A 38 10.92 9.72 -1.44
CA ALA A 38 11.87 8.73 -0.93
C ALA A 38 13.32 9.07 -1.33
N ILE A 39 13.56 9.42 -2.60
CA ILE A 39 14.88 9.84 -3.10
C ILE A 39 15.38 11.07 -2.33
N ASN A 40 14.54 12.09 -2.18
CA ASN A 40 14.90 13.33 -1.49
C ASN A 40 15.26 13.12 -0.01
N ASN A 41 14.76 12.03 0.60
CA ASN A 41 15.02 11.68 2.00
C ASN A 41 15.96 10.47 2.16
N ASN A 42 16.58 9.99 1.07
CA ASN A 42 17.43 8.79 1.06
C ASN A 42 16.75 7.54 1.66
N LEU A 43 15.43 7.39 1.45
CA LEU A 43 14.65 6.25 1.92
C LEU A 43 14.65 5.13 0.88
N THR A 44 14.90 3.91 1.32
CA THR A 44 14.79 2.69 0.49
C THR A 44 13.42 2.04 0.62
N THR A 45 12.68 2.34 1.69
CA THR A 45 11.33 1.84 1.93
C THR A 45 10.43 2.93 2.50
N MET A 46 9.13 2.82 2.26
CA MET A 46 8.11 3.64 2.91
C MET A 46 6.94 2.77 3.35
N ASP A 47 6.49 2.95 4.58
CA ASP A 47 5.34 2.26 5.17
C ASP A 47 4.21 3.26 5.43
N PHE A 48 3.00 2.89 5.03
CA PHE A 48 1.78 3.65 5.25
C PHE A 48 0.84 2.82 6.10
N LEU A 49 0.57 3.28 7.32
CA LEU A 49 -0.34 2.60 8.23
C LEU A 49 -1.78 2.96 7.86
N LEU A 50 -2.62 1.95 7.61
CA LEU A 50 -4.02 2.13 7.20
C LEU A 50 -4.96 2.28 8.39
N THR A 51 -4.52 3.02 9.40
CA THR A 51 -5.35 3.38 10.56
C THR A 51 -5.95 4.76 10.36
N PRO A 52 -7.22 4.99 10.71
CA PRO A 52 -7.81 6.31 10.64
C PRO A 52 -6.99 7.31 11.48
N PRO A 53 -6.43 8.38 10.88
CA PRO A 53 -5.65 9.35 11.62
C PRO A 53 -6.55 10.13 12.60
N LYS A 54 -6.08 10.32 13.85
CA LYS A 54 -6.88 10.94 14.93
C LYS A 54 -7.16 12.44 14.73
N SER A 55 -6.28 13.12 14.00
CA SER A 55 -6.46 14.44 13.37
C SER A 55 -5.12 14.78 12.72
N ALA A 56 -5.13 15.46 11.58
CA ALA A 56 -3.90 16.01 11.01
C ALA A 56 -4.14 17.46 10.57
N PRO A 57 -3.35 18.42 11.05
CA PRO A 57 -3.50 19.82 10.68
C PRO A 57 -3.01 20.12 9.25
N ASN A 58 -2.27 19.20 8.61
CA ASN A 58 -1.67 19.42 7.29
C ASN A 58 -1.90 18.23 6.34
N PHE A 59 -2.67 18.46 5.27
CA PHE A 59 -2.96 17.48 4.23
C PHE A 59 -1.80 17.36 3.24
N ASN A 60 -0.77 16.57 3.60
CA ASN A 60 0.36 16.27 2.74
C ASN A 60 0.18 14.91 2.01
N LEU A 61 1.12 14.57 1.12
CA LEU A 61 1.07 13.34 0.31
C LEU A 61 0.98 12.07 1.16
N ILE A 62 1.76 11.97 2.24
CA ILE A 62 1.75 10.80 3.14
C ILE A 62 0.38 10.66 3.78
N HIS A 63 -0.12 11.74 4.36
CA HIS A 63 -1.42 11.76 5.02
C HIS A 63 -2.57 11.46 4.06
N TYR A 64 -2.49 11.95 2.82
CA TYR A 64 -3.44 11.59 1.76
C TYR A 64 -3.49 10.08 1.53
N VAL A 65 -2.31 9.44 1.39
CA VAL A 65 -2.23 7.99 1.16
C VAL A 65 -2.81 7.23 2.36
N GLU A 66 -2.37 7.52 3.57
CA GLU A 66 -2.85 6.83 4.79
C GLU A 66 -4.36 6.95 4.94
N LEU A 67 -4.92 8.17 4.85
CA LEU A 67 -6.35 8.39 4.99
C LEU A 67 -7.15 7.73 3.86
N HIS A 68 -6.71 7.89 2.61
CA HIS A 68 -7.41 7.34 1.46
C HIS A 68 -7.52 5.82 1.55
N TYR A 69 -6.42 5.13 1.88
CA TYR A 69 -6.41 3.68 1.97
C TYR A 69 -7.00 3.14 3.27
N ALA A 70 -6.96 3.89 4.39
CA ALA A 70 -7.71 3.55 5.60
C ALA A 70 -9.23 3.55 5.33
N VAL A 71 -9.76 4.60 4.68
CA VAL A 71 -11.18 4.69 4.31
C VAL A 71 -11.55 3.60 3.30
N MET A 72 -10.68 3.33 2.33
CA MET A 72 -10.91 2.26 1.35
C MET A 72 -10.94 0.88 2.00
N LEU A 73 -10.03 0.60 2.95
CA LEU A 73 -9.99 -0.63 3.72
C LEU A 73 -11.29 -0.82 4.51
N GLU A 74 -11.72 0.19 5.27
CA GLU A 74 -12.97 0.14 6.04
C GLU A 74 -14.17 -0.17 5.13
N ARG A 75 -14.26 0.50 3.97
CA ARG A 75 -15.32 0.26 3.00
C ARG A 75 -15.31 -1.17 2.46
N LEU A 76 -14.13 -1.73 2.19
CA LEU A 76 -14.00 -3.10 1.67
C LEU A 76 -14.35 -4.14 2.74
N LEU A 77 -13.92 -3.94 3.99
CA LEU A 77 -14.28 -4.80 5.12
C LEU A 77 -15.79 -4.84 5.32
N ARG A 78 -16.44 -3.67 5.39
CA ARG A 78 -17.90 -3.55 5.52
C ARG A 78 -18.64 -4.22 4.35
N LYS A 79 -18.17 -4.03 3.11
CA LYS A 79 -18.77 -4.65 1.92
C LYS A 79 -18.74 -6.17 1.97
N GLN A 80 -17.68 -6.75 2.54
CA GLN A 80 -17.53 -8.20 2.70
C GLN A 80 -18.09 -8.72 4.03
N GLN A 81 -18.73 -7.86 4.84
CA GLN A 81 -19.26 -8.19 6.17
C GLN A 81 -18.18 -8.77 7.10
N ILE A 82 -16.93 -8.35 6.92
CA ILE A 82 -15.82 -8.75 7.78
C ILE A 82 -15.85 -7.88 9.04
N PRO A 83 -15.89 -8.48 10.24
CA PRO A 83 -15.79 -7.73 11.49
C PRO A 83 -14.46 -6.99 11.61
N ASP A 84 -14.50 -5.74 12.06
CA ASP A 84 -13.29 -4.91 12.22
C ASP A 84 -12.26 -5.55 13.16
N ASN A 85 -12.69 -6.33 14.15
CA ASN A 85 -11.82 -7.04 15.09
C ASN A 85 -11.00 -8.18 14.46
N TRP A 86 -11.25 -8.54 13.20
CA TRP A 86 -10.42 -9.51 12.47
C TRP A 86 -9.14 -8.90 11.91
N VAL A 87 -9.07 -7.57 11.79
CA VAL A 87 -7.91 -6.86 11.28
C VAL A 87 -7.31 -6.05 12.43
N SER A 88 -6.22 -6.53 13.00
CA SER A 88 -5.49 -5.81 14.04
C SER A 88 -4.64 -4.67 13.47
N GLU A 89 -4.13 -4.84 12.26
CA GLU A 89 -3.24 -3.90 11.58
C GLU A 89 -3.30 -4.12 10.06
N ALA A 90 -3.17 -3.05 9.29
CA ALA A 90 -2.99 -3.10 7.86
C ALA A 90 -2.05 -1.98 7.41
N SER A 91 -1.13 -2.29 6.50
CA SER A 91 -0.18 -1.32 5.96
C SER A 91 0.09 -1.56 4.48
N ILE A 92 0.49 -0.48 3.78
CA ILE A 92 1.05 -0.56 2.44
C ILE A 92 2.54 -0.25 2.54
N ARG A 93 3.37 -1.16 2.03
CA ARG A 93 4.82 -0.98 1.97
C ARG A 93 5.28 -0.78 0.54
N LEU A 94 6.01 0.30 0.31
CA LEU A 94 6.77 0.52 -0.91
C LEU A 94 8.21 0.16 -0.63
N ASP A 95 8.75 -0.74 -1.45
CA ASP A 95 10.15 -1.12 -1.43
C ASP A 95 10.80 -0.62 -2.72
N PHE A 96 11.73 0.31 -2.59
CA PHE A 96 12.50 0.88 -3.70
C PHE A 96 13.83 0.12 -3.91
N ASN A 97 14.15 -0.86 -3.05
CA ASN A 97 15.33 -1.70 -3.19
C ASN A 97 15.09 -2.82 -4.22
N VAL A 98 15.25 -2.48 -5.49
CA VAL A 98 15.08 -3.41 -6.63
C VAL A 98 16.10 -4.56 -6.59
N ASN A 99 17.22 -4.42 -5.86
CA ASN A 99 18.34 -5.38 -5.91
C ASN A 99 18.06 -6.69 -5.16
N ALA A 100 17.21 -6.71 -4.14
CA ALA A 100 16.98 -7.91 -3.33
C ALA A 100 16.16 -9.02 -4.05
N LYS A 101 15.27 -8.65 -4.98
CA LYS A 101 14.42 -9.62 -5.70
C LYS A 101 15.05 -10.19 -6.97
N ASN A 102 15.90 -9.41 -7.65
CA ASN A 102 16.57 -9.87 -8.87
C ASN A 102 17.70 -10.88 -8.58
N GLU A 103 18.30 -10.85 -7.39
CA GLU A 103 19.27 -11.89 -6.98
C GLU A 103 18.62 -13.26 -6.76
N GLN A 104 17.36 -13.32 -6.33
CA GLN A 104 16.64 -14.60 -6.19
C GLN A 104 16.18 -15.18 -7.54
N LEU A 105 15.74 -14.33 -8.47
CA LEU A 105 15.33 -14.76 -9.82
C LEU A 105 16.52 -15.25 -10.65
N ASN A 106 17.71 -14.66 -10.49
CA ASN A 106 18.91 -15.06 -11.20
C ASN A 106 19.54 -16.36 -10.68
N LYS A 107 19.20 -16.81 -9.46
CA LYS A 107 19.67 -18.09 -8.90
C LYS A 107 18.85 -19.30 -9.33
N CYS A 108 17.61 -19.12 -9.80
CA CYS A 108 16.79 -20.21 -10.34
C CYS A 108 17.02 -20.50 -11.83
N SER A 109 17.79 -19.66 -12.54
CA SER A 109 17.96 -19.75 -13.99
C SER A 109 19.28 -20.40 -14.46
N THR A 110 20.05 -21.01 -13.55
CA THR A 110 21.35 -21.67 -13.85
C THR A 110 21.39 -23.16 -13.50
N SER A 111 20.27 -23.85 -13.71
CA SER A 111 20.25 -25.32 -13.80
C SER A 111 19.41 -25.73 -15.00
N GLY A 112 19.99 -25.56 -16.18
CA GLY A 112 19.55 -26.14 -17.45
C GLY A 112 20.73 -26.89 -18.05
#